data_AF-A0AA41X182-F1
#
_entry.id   AF-A0AA41X182-F1
#
_cell.length_a   1.000
_cell.length_b   1.000
_cell.length_c   1.000
_cell.angle_alpha   90.00
_cell.angle_beta   90.00
_cell.angle_gamma   90.00
#
_symmetry.space_group_name_H-M   'P 1'
#
loop_
_entity.id
_entity.type
_entity.pdbx_description
1 polymer ?
#
loop_
_entity_poly.entity_id
_entity_poly.type
_entity_poly.pdbx_seq_one_letter_code
_entity_poly.pdbx_strand_id
1 'polypeptide(L)'
;MPNETKLKGFYSTTSHSVFFEFYCPNTFYKTTVQLPKSQTPDTLFGLLSSTRPGFSIQGALSDMELKHNIKIINQMTLIEEATSFAFMHFYQHCVINYVFYKTHHTYETPLLLNNFTEHMVEGCLVVNVSDVEKSITQMDFQEIFERACSIFHETGKFIINHAQLTNSYKEK
;
A
#
# COMPACT_ATOMS: atom_id res chain seq x y z
N MET A 1 -14.81 -12.77 -25.59
CA MET A 1 -14.78 -11.93 -24.37
C MET A 1 -14.73 -12.87 -23.17
N PRO A 2 -13.87 -12.61 -22.17
CA PRO A 2 -13.82 -13.44 -20.95
C PRO A 2 -15.15 -13.36 -20.19
N ASN A 3 -15.53 -14.45 -19.53
CA ASN A 3 -16.75 -14.47 -18.72
C ASN A 3 -16.56 -13.64 -17.45
N GLU A 4 -17.51 -12.76 -17.17
CA GLU A 4 -17.48 -11.95 -15.95
C GLU A 4 -17.92 -12.79 -14.75
N THR A 5 -17.23 -12.64 -13.62
CA THR A 5 -17.57 -13.32 -12.38
C THR A 5 -17.32 -12.47 -11.16
N LYS A 6 -18.05 -12.75 -10.09
CA LYS A 6 -17.87 -12.14 -8.78
C LYS A 6 -17.34 -13.19 -7.81
N LEU A 7 -16.23 -12.91 -7.14
CA LEU A 7 -15.69 -13.80 -6.12
C LEU A 7 -16.12 -13.34 -4.73
N LYS A 8 -16.03 -14.26 -3.77
CA LYS A 8 -16.09 -13.99 -2.33
C LYS A 8 -14.71 -14.22 -1.72
N GLY A 9 -14.41 -13.50 -0.64
CA GLY A 9 -13.22 -13.69 0.17
C GLY A 9 -13.55 -14.38 1.49
N PHE A 10 -12.68 -15.28 1.93
CA PHE A 10 -12.61 -15.80 3.29
C PHE A 10 -11.23 -15.52 3.85
N TYR A 11 -11.17 -14.89 5.02
CA TYR A 11 -9.94 -14.37 5.61
C TYR A 11 -9.74 -14.97 7.00
N SER A 12 -8.54 -15.48 7.27
CA SER A 12 -8.22 -16.10 8.56
C SER A 12 -6.77 -15.88 8.93
N THR A 13 -6.45 -16.14 10.20
CA THR A 13 -5.12 -15.93 10.76
C THR A 13 -4.67 -17.16 11.54
N THR A 14 -3.36 -17.36 11.59
CA THR A 14 -2.68 -18.27 12.51
C THR A 14 -1.63 -17.47 13.30
N SER A 15 -0.94 -18.05 14.27
CA SER A 15 0.15 -17.35 14.98
C SER A 15 1.25 -16.79 14.07
N HIS A 16 1.41 -17.32 12.85
CA HIS A 16 2.54 -17.02 11.97
C HIS A 16 2.16 -16.48 10.58
N SER A 17 0.88 -16.43 10.22
CA SER A 17 0.47 -16.07 8.85
C SER A 17 -0.97 -15.56 8.78
N VAL A 18 -1.23 -14.74 7.77
CA VAL A 18 -2.57 -14.41 7.29
C VAL A 18 -2.88 -15.25 6.06
N PHE A 19 -4.10 -15.76 5.99
CA PHE A 19 -4.61 -16.56 4.88
C PHE A 19 -5.80 -15.88 4.24
N PHE A 20 -5.81 -15.85 2.92
CA PHE A 20 -6.90 -15.37 2.09
C PHE A 20 -7.31 -16.48 1.15
N GLU A 21 -8.58 -16.82 1.11
CA GLU A 21 -9.17 -17.67 0.08
C GLU A 21 -10.16 -16.82 -0.73
N PHE A 22 -9.97 -16.78 -2.05
CA PHE A 22 -10.89 -16.15 -2.98
C PHE A 22 -11.55 -17.23 -3.84
N TYR A 23 -12.87 -17.25 -3.87
CA TYR A 23 -13.62 -18.32 -4.54
C TYR A 23 -14.86 -17.80 -5.25
N CYS A 24 -15.23 -18.45 -6.35
CA CYS A 24 -16.45 -18.15 -7.10
C CYS A 24 -17.60 -18.99 -6.53
N PRO A 25 -18.71 -18.39 -6.03
CA PRO A 25 -19.82 -19.16 -5.45
C PRO A 25 -20.56 -20.07 -6.44
N ASN A 26 -20.49 -19.72 -7.73
CA ASN A 26 -21.26 -20.38 -8.79
C ASN A 26 -20.42 -21.42 -9.57
N THR A 27 -19.15 -21.58 -9.23
CA THR A 27 -18.23 -22.53 -9.88
C THR A 27 -17.29 -23.15 -8.84
N PHE A 28 -16.30 -23.93 -9.29
CA PHE A 28 -15.26 -24.50 -8.41
C PHE A 28 -13.95 -23.71 -8.44
N TYR A 29 -13.94 -22.51 -9.02
CA TYR A 29 -12.72 -21.69 -9.09
C TYR A 29 -12.37 -21.16 -7.71
N LYS A 30 -11.14 -21.42 -7.27
CA LYS A 30 -10.59 -20.88 -6.03
C LYS A 30 -9.09 -20.61 -6.14
N THR A 31 -8.62 -19.61 -5.40
CA THR A 31 -7.20 -19.29 -5.22
C THR A 31 -6.96 -18.91 -3.77
N THR A 32 -5.76 -19.20 -3.28
CA THR A 32 -5.39 -18.99 -1.88
C THR A 32 -4.07 -18.24 -1.81
N VAL A 33 -3.99 -17.29 -0.87
CA VAL A 33 -2.78 -16.54 -0.57
C VAL A 33 -2.44 -16.72 0.90
N GLN A 34 -1.17 -16.98 1.18
CA GLN A 34 -0.64 -17.00 2.54
C GLN A 34 0.46 -15.93 2.66
N LEU A 35 0.24 -14.96 3.55
CA LEU A 35 1.22 -13.93 3.87
C LEU A 35 1.85 -14.25 5.24
N PRO A 36 3.14 -14.65 5.30
CA PRO A 36 3.79 -14.98 6.55
C PRO A 36 4.15 -13.71 7.35
N LYS A 37 3.94 -13.74 8.67
CA LYS A 37 4.25 -12.67 9.62
C LYS A 37 5.71 -12.20 9.57
N SER A 38 6.62 -13.07 9.12
CA SER A 38 8.03 -12.73 8.94
C SER A 38 8.27 -11.71 7.82
N GLN A 39 7.27 -11.42 6.99
CA GLN A 39 7.34 -10.28 6.08
C GLN A 39 7.32 -8.99 6.90
N THR A 40 8.21 -8.07 6.56
CA THR A 40 8.22 -6.70 7.07
C THR A 40 7.89 -5.77 5.91
N PRO A 41 6.61 -5.73 5.47
CA PRO A 41 6.22 -4.84 4.39
C PRO A 41 6.43 -3.41 4.85
N ASP A 42 7.25 -2.68 4.10
CA ASP A 42 7.59 -1.29 4.32
C ASP A 42 6.44 -0.35 3.90
N THR A 43 5.61 -0.76 2.95
CA THR A 43 4.35 -0.09 2.58
C THR A 43 3.20 -1.10 2.42
N LEU A 44 1.94 -0.62 2.35
CA LEU A 44 0.78 -1.48 2.01
C LEU A 44 0.97 -2.17 0.66
N PHE A 45 1.70 -1.56 -0.28
CA PHE A 45 2.08 -2.20 -1.55
C PHE A 45 2.86 -3.51 -1.35
N GLY A 46 3.75 -3.58 -0.36
CA GLY A 46 4.49 -4.81 -0.05
C GLY A 46 3.59 -6.02 0.28
N LEU A 47 2.38 -5.77 0.79
CA LEU A 47 1.34 -6.78 1.01
C LEU A 47 0.58 -7.16 -0.27
N LEU A 48 0.51 -6.24 -1.23
CA LEU A 48 -0.35 -6.28 -2.41
C LEU A 48 0.30 -6.90 -3.64
N SER A 49 1.60 -6.69 -3.82
CA SER A 49 2.27 -6.85 -5.12
C SER A 49 3.71 -7.37 -4.98
N SER A 50 3.89 -8.42 -4.16
CA SER A 50 5.15 -9.16 -4.14
C SER A 50 5.56 -9.57 -5.57
N THR A 51 6.86 -9.55 -5.85
CA THR A 51 7.44 -9.90 -7.15
C THR A 51 7.25 -11.36 -7.56
N ARG A 52 6.69 -12.21 -6.68
CA ARG A 52 6.37 -13.60 -6.97
C ARG A 52 4.86 -13.78 -7.20
N PRO A 53 4.45 -14.26 -8.40
CA PRO A 53 3.08 -14.71 -8.66
C PRO A 53 2.61 -15.72 -7.60
N GLY A 54 1.36 -15.59 -7.14
CA GLY A 54 0.77 -16.43 -6.10
C GLY A 54 1.13 -16.10 -4.63
N PHE A 55 2.09 -15.19 -4.38
CA PHE A 55 2.44 -14.72 -3.03
C PHE A 55 1.86 -13.35 -2.67
N SER A 56 1.07 -12.77 -3.57
CA SER A 56 0.39 -11.50 -3.37
C SER A 56 -1.08 -11.61 -3.72
N ILE A 57 -1.92 -10.80 -3.08
CA ILE A 57 -3.37 -10.81 -3.30
C ILE A 57 -3.68 -10.47 -4.77
N GLN A 58 -3.03 -9.44 -5.32
CA GLN A 58 -3.21 -9.04 -6.72
C GLN A 58 -2.75 -10.16 -7.67
N GLY A 59 -1.56 -10.73 -7.44
CA GLY A 59 -1.02 -11.79 -8.29
C GLY A 59 -1.93 -13.02 -8.32
N ALA A 60 -2.45 -13.45 -7.17
CA ALA A 60 -3.34 -14.60 -7.11
C ALA A 60 -4.68 -14.38 -7.83
N LEU A 61 -5.23 -13.15 -7.79
CA LEU A 61 -6.44 -12.80 -8.52
C LEU A 61 -6.18 -12.73 -10.04
N SER A 62 -5.07 -12.11 -10.46
CA SER A 62 -4.67 -12.07 -11.87
C SER A 62 -4.39 -13.46 -12.45
N ASP A 63 -3.70 -14.32 -11.68
CA ASP A 63 -3.45 -15.71 -12.08
C ASP A 63 -4.76 -16.49 -12.24
N MET A 64 -5.75 -16.24 -11.39
CA MET A 64 -7.07 -16.85 -11.51
C MET A 64 -7.80 -16.37 -12.78
N GLU A 65 -7.77 -15.07 -13.09
CA GLU A 65 -8.35 -14.52 -14.31
C GLU A 65 -7.75 -15.16 -15.56
N LEU A 66 -6.42 -15.26 -15.60
CA LEU A 66 -5.68 -15.88 -16.69
C LEU A 66 -5.97 -17.38 -16.80
N LYS A 67 -5.89 -18.12 -15.70
CA LYS A 67 -6.06 -19.59 -15.68
C LYS A 67 -7.46 -20.03 -16.09
N HIS A 68 -8.48 -19.25 -15.73
CA HIS A 68 -9.88 -19.60 -15.97
C HIS A 68 -10.54 -18.80 -17.09
N ASN A 69 -9.80 -17.90 -17.75
CA ASN A 69 -10.30 -17.01 -18.80
C ASN A 69 -11.57 -16.25 -18.37
N ILE A 70 -11.51 -15.68 -17.17
CA ILE A 70 -12.58 -14.90 -16.54
C ILE A 70 -12.11 -13.47 -16.24
N LYS A 71 -13.07 -12.58 -15.98
CA LYS A 71 -12.84 -11.24 -15.45
C LYS A 71 -13.50 -11.12 -14.08
N ILE A 72 -12.74 -10.79 -13.06
CA ILE A 72 -13.22 -10.63 -11.67
C ILE A 72 -13.71 -9.18 -11.51
N ILE A 73 -15.02 -8.99 -11.52
CA ILE A 73 -15.60 -7.64 -11.54
C ILE A 73 -15.45 -6.89 -10.20
N ASN A 74 -15.23 -7.61 -9.10
CA ASN A 74 -15.06 -7.04 -7.76
C ASN A 74 -13.63 -7.14 -7.23
N GLN A 75 -12.64 -7.20 -8.13
CA GLN A 75 -11.23 -7.39 -7.78
C GLN A 75 -10.72 -6.34 -6.79
N MET A 76 -10.99 -5.05 -7.03
CA MET A 76 -10.56 -3.97 -6.14
C MET A 76 -11.14 -4.09 -4.73
N THR A 77 -12.43 -4.40 -4.61
CA THR A 77 -13.08 -4.61 -3.30
C THR A 77 -12.43 -5.77 -2.53
N LEU A 78 -12.10 -6.88 -3.20
CA LEU A 78 -11.43 -8.01 -2.56
C LEU A 78 -10.02 -7.65 -2.09
N ILE A 79 -9.31 -6.85 -2.88
CA ILE A 79 -7.98 -6.35 -2.53
C ILE A 79 -8.06 -5.45 -1.29
N GLU A 80 -8.99 -4.51 -1.24
CA GLU A 80 -9.20 -3.58 -0.12
C GLU A 80 -9.54 -4.32 1.18
N GLU A 81 -10.49 -5.27 1.11
CA GLU A 81 -10.90 -6.08 2.25
C GLU A 81 -9.74 -6.93 2.80
N ALA A 82 -9.04 -7.64 1.92
CA ALA A 82 -7.91 -8.48 2.29
C ALA A 82 -6.75 -7.67 2.88
N THR A 83 -6.47 -6.50 2.31
CA THR A 83 -5.43 -5.58 2.81
C THR A 83 -5.78 -5.05 4.18
N SER A 84 -7.03 -4.61 4.38
CA SER A 84 -7.52 -4.14 5.66
C SER A 84 -7.40 -5.22 6.73
N PHE A 85 -7.79 -6.45 6.38
CA PHE A 85 -7.65 -7.60 7.28
C PHE A 85 -6.19 -7.90 7.64
N ALA A 86 -5.28 -7.92 6.65
CA ALA A 86 -3.84 -8.13 6.88
C ALA A 86 -3.26 -7.07 7.82
N PHE A 87 -3.60 -5.81 7.55
CA PHE A 87 -3.13 -4.64 8.29
C PHE A 87 -3.55 -4.73 9.76
N MET A 88 -4.85 -4.93 10.03
CA MET A 88 -5.39 -4.99 11.40
C MET A 88 -4.79 -6.13 12.24
N HIS A 89 -4.39 -7.25 11.62
CA HIS A 89 -3.99 -8.44 12.36
C HIS A 89 -2.47 -8.62 12.52
N PHE A 90 -1.64 -8.14 11.58
CA PHE A 90 -0.19 -8.42 11.62
C PHE A 90 0.71 -7.23 11.37
N TYR A 91 0.28 -6.27 10.54
CA TYR A 91 1.21 -5.32 9.94
C TYR A 91 0.96 -3.86 10.34
N GLN A 92 -0.01 -3.60 11.22
CA GLN A 92 -0.33 -2.25 11.70
C GLN A 92 0.91 -1.46 12.17
N HIS A 93 1.90 -2.14 12.74
CA HIS A 93 3.12 -1.52 13.25
C HIS A 93 4.29 -1.47 12.25
N CYS A 94 4.22 -2.22 11.15
CA CYS A 94 5.33 -2.36 10.20
C CYS A 94 5.17 -1.48 8.96
N VAL A 95 3.93 -1.13 8.61
CA VAL A 95 3.61 -0.30 7.45
C VAL A 95 3.97 1.16 7.73
N ILE A 96 4.85 1.72 6.89
CA ILE A 96 5.21 3.15 6.94
C ILE A 96 4.10 3.93 6.24
N ASN A 97 3.53 4.90 6.95
CA ASN A 97 2.52 5.82 6.42
C ASN A 97 3.05 7.24 6.25
N TYR A 98 4.19 7.56 6.88
CA TYR A 98 4.72 8.91 6.93
C TYR A 98 6.23 8.93 6.72
N VAL A 99 6.68 9.83 5.85
CA VAL A 99 8.09 10.21 5.68
C VAL A 99 8.30 11.56 6.36
N PHE A 100 9.26 11.61 7.27
CA PHE A 100 9.42 12.71 8.19
C PHE A 100 10.76 13.41 8.02
N TYR A 101 10.73 14.66 7.54
CA TYR A 101 11.89 15.52 7.44
C TYR A 101 11.93 16.48 8.62
N LYS A 102 13.04 16.50 9.33
CA LYS A 102 13.25 17.31 10.54
C LYS A 102 13.06 18.82 10.31
N THR A 103 13.27 19.28 9.08
CA THR A 103 13.12 20.68 8.68
C THR A 103 12.84 20.76 7.18
N HIS A 104 12.35 21.91 6.71
CA HIS A 104 12.17 22.25 5.30
C HIS A 104 13.37 23.03 4.72
N HIS A 105 14.39 23.33 5.52
CA HIS A 105 15.54 24.15 5.09
C HIS A 105 16.66 23.34 4.43
N THR A 106 16.88 22.10 4.90
CA THR A 106 18.00 21.26 4.48
C THR A 106 17.53 19.81 4.40
N TYR A 107 17.99 19.11 3.36
CA TYR A 107 17.75 17.68 3.25
C TYR A 107 18.60 16.92 4.28
N GLU A 108 17.91 16.13 5.10
CA GLU A 108 18.50 15.10 5.95
C GLU A 108 17.74 13.79 5.69
N THR A 109 18.38 12.65 5.97
CA THR A 109 17.71 11.35 5.85
C THR A 109 16.44 11.33 6.70
N PRO A 110 15.27 11.04 6.11
CA PRO A 110 14.01 11.14 6.83
C PRO A 110 13.85 10.00 7.85
N LEU A 111 13.04 10.27 8.87
CA LEU A 111 12.50 9.22 9.72
C LEU A 111 11.26 8.62 9.04
N LEU A 112 11.11 7.29 9.15
CA LEU A 112 9.99 6.56 8.57
C LEU A 112 9.07 6.09 9.70
N LEU A 113 7.82 6.53 9.67
CA LEU A 113 6.88 6.31 10.77
C LEU A 113 5.58 5.70 10.27
N ASN A 114 5.00 4.84 11.10
CA ASN A 114 3.68 4.24 10.90
C ASN A 114 2.56 5.16 11.40
N ASN A 115 2.82 5.95 12.44
CA ASN A 115 1.95 6.96 13.03
C ASN A 115 2.80 8.05 13.71
N PHE A 116 2.18 9.18 14.04
CA PHE A 116 2.79 10.23 14.85
C PHE A 116 1.70 11.00 15.59
N THR A 117 2.11 11.81 16.57
CA THR A 117 1.26 12.81 17.20
C THR A 117 1.75 14.22 16.88
N GLU A 118 0.85 15.20 16.83
CA GLU A 118 1.14 16.57 16.39
C GLU A 118 2.34 17.22 17.12
N HIS A 119 2.46 16.96 18.42
CA HIS A 119 3.55 17.47 19.27
C HIS A 119 4.92 16.84 18.97
N MET A 120 4.97 15.66 18.34
CA MET A 120 6.23 15.06 17.89
C MET A 120 6.75 15.70 16.60
N VAL A 121 5.91 16.46 15.89
CA VAL A 121 6.14 16.85 14.50
C VAL A 121 6.13 18.36 14.25
N GLU A 122 6.10 19.15 15.32
CA GLU A 122 6.08 20.60 15.20
C GLU A 122 7.32 21.13 14.45
N GLY A 123 7.09 21.95 13.42
CA GLY A 123 8.14 22.52 12.57
C GLY A 123 8.78 21.55 11.56
N CYS A 124 8.35 20.31 11.52
CA CYS A 124 8.86 19.30 10.61
C CYS A 124 8.02 19.20 9.34
N LEU A 125 8.64 18.83 8.23
CA LEU A 125 7.96 18.61 6.96
C LEU A 125 7.59 17.12 6.86
N VAL A 126 6.30 16.83 6.78
CA VAL A 126 5.75 15.47 6.83
C VAL A 126 5.06 15.15 5.52
N VAL A 127 5.42 14.01 4.92
CA VAL A 127 4.76 13.49 3.73
C VAL A 127 3.97 12.25 4.09
N ASN A 128 2.65 12.28 3.88
CA ASN A 128 1.79 11.10 3.97
C ASN A 128 1.98 10.26 2.71
N VAL A 129 2.43 9.02 2.89
CA VAL A 129 2.74 8.05 1.83
C VAL A 129 1.84 6.81 1.90
N SER A 130 0.73 6.87 2.63
CA SER A 130 -0.20 5.74 2.78
C SER A 130 -0.84 5.30 1.46
N ASP A 131 -0.84 6.16 0.44
CA ASP A 131 -1.37 5.92 -0.91
C ASP A 131 -0.31 5.40 -1.90
N VAL A 132 0.94 5.21 -1.46
CA VAL A 132 2.02 4.80 -2.36
C VAL A 132 1.91 3.33 -2.74
N GLU A 133 1.66 3.10 -4.02
CA GLU A 133 1.62 1.78 -4.66
C GLU A 133 3.03 1.30 -5.09
N LYS A 134 4.06 1.51 -4.27
CA LYS A 134 5.43 0.99 -4.45
C LYS A 134 6.11 0.73 -3.10
N SER A 135 7.19 -0.04 -3.08
CA SER A 135 8.01 -0.21 -1.86
C SER A 135 8.65 1.12 -1.48
N ILE A 136 8.78 1.40 -0.18
CA ILE A 136 9.42 2.64 0.30
C ILE A 136 10.88 2.71 -0.16
N THR A 137 11.53 1.55 -0.31
CA THR A 137 12.93 1.45 -0.77
C THR A 137 13.14 1.92 -2.21
N GLN A 138 12.07 2.03 -2.98
CA GLN A 138 12.10 2.50 -4.38
C GLN A 138 11.80 4.00 -4.49
N MET A 139 11.53 4.68 -3.37
CA MET A 139 11.22 6.10 -3.36
C MET A 139 12.50 6.94 -3.31
N ASP A 140 12.56 7.98 -4.14
CA ASP A 140 13.60 8.99 -4.05
C ASP A 140 13.20 10.03 -2.99
N PHE A 141 13.72 9.84 -1.77
CA PHE A 141 13.41 10.73 -0.65
C PHE A 141 13.95 12.15 -0.85
N GLN A 142 15.03 12.33 -1.63
CA GLN A 142 15.53 13.68 -1.89
C GLN A 142 14.58 14.41 -2.85
N GLU A 143 14.15 13.75 -3.91
CA GLU A 143 13.17 14.32 -4.84
C GLU A 143 11.84 14.65 -4.13
N ILE A 144 11.37 13.75 -3.25
CA ILE A 144 10.17 13.96 -2.45
C ILE A 144 10.33 15.16 -1.53
N PHE A 145 11.48 15.32 -0.88
CA PHE A 145 11.79 16.46 -0.03
C PHE A 145 11.73 17.78 -0.81
N GLU A 146 12.39 17.86 -1.97
CA GLU A 146 12.43 19.06 -2.80
C GLU A 146 11.01 19.48 -3.24
N ARG A 147 10.20 18.51 -3.67
CA ARG A 147 8.79 18.74 -4.06
C ARG A 147 7.94 19.18 -2.86
N ALA A 148 8.11 18.52 -1.72
CA ALA A 148 7.40 18.88 -0.49
C ALA A 148 7.76 20.30 -0.03
N CYS A 149 9.03 20.70 -0.16
CA CYS A 149 9.47 22.06 0.10
C CYS A 149 8.78 23.06 -0.84
N SER A 150 8.68 22.78 -2.14
CA SER A 150 7.97 23.66 -3.08
C SER A 150 6.52 23.92 -2.64
N ILE A 151 5.78 22.84 -2.32
CA ILE A 151 4.39 22.94 -1.85
C ILE A 151 4.31 23.69 -0.52
N PHE A 152 5.26 23.47 0.40
CA PHE A 152 5.33 24.22 1.66
C PHE A 152 5.51 25.72 1.42
N HIS A 153 6.43 26.14 0.54
CA HIS A 153 6.66 27.55 0.24
C HIS A 153 5.42 28.22 -0.39
N GLU A 154 4.65 27.47 -1.19
CA GLU A 154 3.43 27.97 -1.82
C GLU A 154 2.24 28.04 -0.86
N THR A 155 2.11 27.06 0.06
CA THR A 155 0.88 26.84 0.83
C THR A 155 1.01 27.06 2.34
N GLY A 156 2.23 27.12 2.86
CA GLY A 156 2.54 27.14 4.29
C GLY A 156 2.24 25.83 5.03
N LYS A 157 1.90 24.74 4.31
CA LYS A 157 1.50 23.47 4.93
C LYS A 157 2.70 22.57 5.21
N PHE A 158 2.82 22.12 6.46
CA PHE A 158 3.85 21.19 6.91
C PHE A 158 3.51 19.71 6.65
N ILE A 159 2.22 19.38 6.49
CA ILE A 159 1.77 18.02 6.19
C ILE A 159 1.25 18.00 4.75
N ILE A 160 1.85 17.13 3.93
CA ILE A 160 1.61 17.06 2.48
C ILE A 160 1.26 15.62 2.12
N ASN A 161 0.19 15.41 1.36
CA ASN A 161 -0.13 14.08 0.85
C ASN A 161 0.73 13.80 -0.40
N HIS A 162 1.24 12.58 -0.52
CA HIS A 162 2.08 12.17 -1.65
C HIS A 162 1.37 12.38 -3.01
N ALA A 163 0.06 12.17 -3.10
CA ALA A 163 -0.75 12.54 -4.27
C ALA A 163 -0.59 14.00 -4.73
N GLN A 164 -0.26 14.94 -3.85
CA GLN A 164 -0.03 16.34 -4.21
C GLN A 164 1.34 16.55 -4.87
N LEU A 165 2.32 15.70 -4.56
CA LEU A 165 3.66 15.71 -5.15
C LEU A 165 3.66 15.19 -6.59
N THR A 166 2.67 14.37 -6.96
CA THR A 166 2.54 13.79 -8.31
C THR A 166 1.67 14.64 -9.24
N ASN A 167 0.67 15.34 -8.70
CA ASN A 167 -0.24 16.18 -9.50
C ASN A 167 0.33 17.53 -9.90
N SER A 168 1.26 18.10 -9.12
CA SER A 168 1.95 19.38 -9.40
C SER A 168 2.77 19.37 -10.69
N TYR A 169 2.95 18.22 -11.34
CA TYR A 169 3.64 18.04 -12.62
C TYR A 169 2.72 17.88 -13.84
N LYS A 170 1.40 17.77 -13.67
CA LYS A 170 0.47 17.68 -14.81
C LYS A 170 0.10 19.05 -15.42
N GLU A 171 0.58 20.15 -14.84
CA GLU A 171 0.29 21.51 -15.27
C GLU A 171 1.52 22.30 -15.78
N LYS A 172 2.55 21.61 -16.29
CA LYS A 172 3.65 22.27 -17.04
C LYS A 172 3.82 21.70 -18.44
#